data_AF-S4PVZ4-F1
#
_entry.id   AF-S4PVZ4-F1
#
_cell.length_a   1.000
_cell.length_b   1.000
_cell.length_c   1.000
_cell.angle_alpha   90.00
_cell.angle_beta   90.00
_cell.angle_gamma   90.00
#
_symmetry.space_group_name_H-M   'P 1'
#
loop_
_entity.id
_entity.type
_entity.pdbx_description
1 polymer ?
#
loop_
_entity_poly.entity_id
_entity_poly.type
_entity_poly.pdbx_seq_one_letter_code
_entity_poly.pdbx_strand_id
1 'polypeptide(L)' 'RYKTRKWWCQSFLVGIDTLLCGYRNDDGIVEELKVYNVKDLAKMSEMYWKPNVCFNFLDTFLTYVKRCLAKKN' A
#
# COMPACT_ATOMS: atom_id res chain seq x y z
N ARG A 1 -0.48 -9.65 7.31
CA ARG A 1 0.84 -9.71 6.63
C ARG A 1 0.80 -9.22 5.18
N TYR A 2 0.09 -9.88 4.25
CA TYR A 2 0.23 -9.57 2.81
C TYR A 2 -0.76 -8.52 2.26
N LYS A 3 -2.02 -8.51 2.73
CA LYS A 3 -3.06 -7.60 2.21
C LYS A 3 -2.80 -6.14 2.58
N THR A 4 -2.33 -5.89 3.80
CA THR A 4 -2.10 -4.53 4.35
C THR A 4 -1.09 -3.72 3.54
N ARG A 5 -0.03 -4.35 3.01
CA ARG A 5 0.94 -3.66 2.14
C ARG A 5 0.30 -3.13 0.86
N LYS A 6 -0.55 -3.94 0.21
CA LYS A 6 -1.23 -3.55 -1.04
C LYS A 6 -2.22 -2.41 -0.79
N TRP A 7 -3.02 -2.52 0.28
CA TRP A 7 -3.96 -1.47 0.67
C TRP A 7 -3.25 -0.15 0.99
N TRP A 8 -2.14 -0.23 1.72
CA TRP A 8 -1.32 0.93 2.02
C TRP A 8 -0.76 1.56 0.73
N CYS A 9 -0.13 0.79 -0.16
CA CYS A 9 0.43 1.32 -1.40
C CYS A 9 -0.63 2.02 -2.27
N GLN A 10 -1.81 1.42 -2.41
CA GLN A 10 -2.89 1.99 -3.21
C GLN A 10 -3.40 3.31 -2.62
N SER A 11 -3.59 3.36 -1.30
CA SER A 11 -4.24 4.50 -0.63
C SER A 11 -3.27 5.65 -0.39
N PHE A 12 -2.04 5.33 0.02
CA PHE A 12 -1.01 6.31 0.34
C PHE A 12 -0.66 7.20 -0.86
N LEU A 13 -0.51 6.60 -2.05
CA LEU A 13 -0.11 7.33 -3.26
C LEU A 13 -1.16 8.35 -3.73
N VAL A 14 -2.43 8.12 -3.41
CA VAL A 14 -3.54 8.99 -3.81
C VAL A 14 -4.07 9.85 -2.65
N GLY A 15 -3.41 9.82 -1.49
CA GLY A 15 -3.78 10.64 -0.33
C GLY A 15 -5.06 10.20 0.38
N ILE A 16 -5.47 8.94 0.26
CA ILE A 16 -6.59 8.39 1.04
C ILE A 16 -6.09 8.04 2.44
N ASP A 17 -6.79 8.54 3.46
CA ASP A 17 -6.43 8.33 4.87
C ASP A 17 -7.19 7.20 5.56
N THR A 18 -8.33 6.78 5.00
CA THR A 18 -9.26 5.83 5.65
C THR A 18 -9.69 4.73 4.70
N LEU A 19 -9.71 3.50 5.20
CA LEU A 19 -10.13 2.29 4.49
C LEU A 19 -11.26 1.60 5.26
N LEU A 20 -12.33 1.24 4.56
CA LEU A 20 -13.39 0.37 5.08
C LEU A 20 -13.21 -1.05 4.52
N CYS A 21 -12.97 -2.02 5.40
CA CYS A 21 -12.80 -3.42 5.03
C CYS A 21 -14.00 -4.24 5.50
N GLY A 22 -14.64 -4.95 4.56
CA GLY A 22 -15.63 -5.99 4.87
C GLY A 22 -14.97 -7.36 4.98
N TYR A 23 -15.16 -8.02 6.13
CA TYR A 23 -14.78 -9.41 6.33
C TYR A 23 -15.96 -10.29 5.97
N ARG A 24 -15.74 -11.18 5.00
CA ARG A 24 -16.73 -12.13 4.55
C ARG A 24 -16.44 -13.53 5.08
N ASN A 25 -17.50 -14.28 5.31
CA ASN A 25 -17.44 -15.71 5.57
C ASN A 25 -17.17 -16.51 4.27
N ASP A 26 -17.09 -17.84 4.40
CA ASP A 26 -16.80 -18.74 3.28
C ASP A 26 -17.96 -18.80 2.26
N ASP A 27 -19.20 -18.54 2.69
CA ASP A 27 -20.37 -18.39 1.83
C ASP A 27 -20.39 -17.05 1.06
N GLY A 28 -19.42 -16.17 1.33
CA GLY A 28 -19.27 -14.89 0.64
C GLY A 28 -20.07 -13.73 1.25
N ILE A 29 -20.74 -13.94 2.38
CA ILE A 29 -21.52 -12.92 3.08
C ILE A 29 -20.62 -12.08 3.98
N VAL A 30 -20.72 -10.75 3.89
CA VAL A 30 -19.98 -9.82 4.76
C VAL A 30 -20.64 -9.76 6.13
N GLU A 31 -19.91 -10.13 7.17
CA GLU A 31 -20.42 -10.21 8.55
C GLU A 31 -19.83 -9.12 9.44
N GLU A 32 -18.66 -8.57 9.10
CA GLU A 32 -17.99 -7.53 9.87
C GLU A 32 -17.47 -6.42 8.96
N LEU A 33 -17.70 -5.17 9.36
CA LEU A 33 -17.08 -3.99 8.76
C LEU A 33 -16.06 -3.39 9.73
N LYS A 34 -14.88 -3.09 9.21
CA LYS A 34 -13.80 -2.50 10.00
C LYS A 34 -13.16 -1.33 9.29
N VAL A 35 -13.04 -0.23 10.02
CA VAL A 35 -12.37 0.98 9.55
C VAL A 35 -10.90 0.93 9.95
N TYR A 36 -10.02 1.27 9.02
CA TYR A 36 -8.59 1.36 9.21
C TYR A 36 -8.09 2.74 8.79
N ASN A 37 -7.28 3.38 9.63
CA ASN A 37 -6.46 4.48 9.17
C ASN A 37 -5.27 3.93 8.36
N VAL A 38 -4.96 4.54 7.23
CA VAL A 38 -3.86 4.10 6.36
C VAL A 38 -2.51 4.19 7.08
N LYS A 39 -2.32 5.15 7.99
CA LYS A 39 -1.11 5.26 8.83
C LYS A 39 -0.95 4.05 9.76
N ASP A 40 -2.06 3.53 10.28
CA ASP A 40 -2.04 2.38 11.19
C ASP A 40 -1.71 1.07 10.46
N LEU A 41 -2.04 0.95 9.17
CA LEU A 41 -1.71 -0.25 8.38
C LEU A 41 -0.22 -0.56 8.38
N ALA A 42 0.61 0.49 8.27
CA ALA A 42 2.06 0.38 8.32
C ALA A 42 2.53 -0.08 9.70
N LYS A 43 2.02 0.55 10.76
CA LYS A 43 2.36 0.23 12.15
C LYS A 43 1.99 -1.21 12.52
N MET A 44 0.79 -1.66 12.15
CA MET A 44 0.34 -3.05 12.37
C MET A 44 1.17 -4.10 11.62
N SER A 45 1.93 -3.69 10.60
CA SER A 45 2.69 -4.59 9.73
C SER A 45 4.19 -4.39 9.79
N GLU A 46 4.69 -3.67 10.80
CA GLU A 46 6.08 -3.22 10.90
C GLU A 46 7.10 -4.36 10.89
N MET A 47 6.74 -5.53 11.44
CA MET A 47 7.56 -6.74 11.39
C MET A 47 7.71 -7.36 9.99
N TYR A 48 6.90 -6.93 9.01
CA TYR A 48 6.80 -7.59 7.70
C TYR A 48 7.18 -6.71 6.51
N TRP A 49 6.90 -5.41 6.57
CA TRP A 49 7.27 -4.46 5.53
C TRP A 49 7.36 -3.06 6.13
N LYS A 50 8.15 -2.19 5.48
CA LYS A 50 8.36 -0.81 5.93
C LYS A 50 7.95 0.18 4.83
N PRO A 51 7.15 1.22 5.14
CA PRO A 51 6.73 2.25 4.19
C PRO A 51 7.89 2.89 3.41
N ASN A 52 8.97 3.22 4.11
CA ASN A 52 10.15 3.86 3.53
C ASN A 52 10.84 2.96 2.50
N VAL A 53 10.90 1.64 2.72
CA VAL A 53 11.47 0.70 1.75
C VAL A 53 10.64 0.68 0.47
N CYS A 54 9.30 0.66 0.59
CA CYS A 54 8.40 0.69 -0.56
C CYS A 54 8.54 2.00 -1.36
N PHE A 55 8.56 3.15 -0.67
CA PHE A 55 8.65 4.45 -1.31
C PHE A 55 10.02 4.70 -1.94
N ASN A 56 11.12 4.38 -1.24
CA ASN A 56 12.47 4.56 -1.76
C ASN A 56 12.74 3.68 -2.98
N PHE A 57 12.19 2.46 -3.00
CA PHE A 57 12.24 1.61 -4.19
C PHE A 57 11.51 2.25 -5.37
N LEU A 58 10.30 2.75 -5.17
CA LEU A 58 9.52 3.43 -6.21
C LEU A 58 10.27 4.65 -6.77
N ASP A 59 10.80 5.50 -5.91
CA ASP A 59 11.58 6.68 -6.30
C ASP A 59 12.85 6.30 -7.10
N THR A 60 13.59 5.30 -6.61
CA THR A 60 14.77 4.78 -7.31
C THR A 60 14.41 4.23 -8.69
N PHE A 61 13.32 3.48 -8.78
CA PHE A 61 12.84 2.91 -10.04
C PHE A 61 12.41 4.00 -11.04
N LEU A 62 11.62 4.98 -10.60
CA LEU A 62 11.18 6.08 -11.46
C LEU A 62 12.36 6.96 -11.90
N THR A 63 13.33 7.18 -11.02
CA THR A 63 14.60 7.85 -11.36
C THR A 63 15.38 7.09 -12.43
N TYR A 64 15.45 5.75 -12.31
CA TYR A 64 16.08 4.90 -13.32
C TYR A 64 15.36 5.00 -14.66
N VAL A 65 14.03 4.88 -14.68
CA VAL A 65 13.22 5.01 -15.91
C VAL A 65 13.45 6.37 -16.57
N LYS A 66 13.44 7.46 -15.80
CA LYS A 66 13.72 8.82 -16.29
C LYS A 66 15.10 8.90 -16.97
N ARG A 67 16.14 8.30 -16.38
CA ARG A 67 17.49 8.27 -16.97
C ARG A 67 17.55 7.47 -18.27
N CYS A 68 16.87 6.32 -18.33
CA CYS A 68 16.81 5.49 -19.54
C CYS A 68 16.13 6.22 -20.70
N LEU A 69 15.07 6.97 -20.42
CA LEU A 69 14.35 7.75 -21.43
C LEU A 69 15.12 9.00 -21.86
N ALA A 70 15.84 9.66 -20.93
CA ALA A 70 16.65 10.84 -21.23
C ALA A 70 17.87 10.55 -22.14
N LYS A 71 18.39 9.32 -22.12
CA LYS A 71 19.51 8.87 -22.98
C LYS A 71 19.11 8.60 -24.43
N LYS A 72 17.82 8.72 -24.78
CA LYS A 72 17.29 8.39 -26.11
C LYS A 72 17.17 9.59 -27.06
N ASN A 73 17.91 10.67 -26.78
CA ASN A 73 18.10 11.84 -27.65
C ASN A 73 19.57 11.97 -28.01
#